data_AF-A0A2I0QK73-F1
#
_entry.id   AF-A0A2I0QK73-F1
#
_cell.length_a   1.000
_cell.length_b   1.000
_cell.length_c   1.000
_cell.angle_alpha   90.00
_cell.angle_beta   90.00
_cell.angle_gamma   90.00
#
_symmetry.space_group_name_H-M   'P 1'
#
loop_
_entity.id
_entity.type
_entity.pdbx_description
1 polymer ?
#
loop_
_entity_poly.entity_id
_entity_poly.type
_entity_poly.pdbx_seq_one_letter_code
_entity_poly.pdbx_strand_id
1 'polypeptide(L)'
;MFSSPAISGNFVYVGSQNNYVYCLNKNTGELLWKFETGSYVPSSPAVSGNFVYVGSGDDYVYCLNKNTGELLWKFKTGNDVRLSPAISG
;
A
#
# COMPACT_ATOMS: atom_id res chain seq x y z
N MET A 1 12.14 -0.41 9.81
CA MET A 1 11.41 -1.43 9.04
C MET A 1 10.23 -1.89 9.89
N PHE A 2 9.02 -1.36 9.68
CA PHE A 2 7.79 -1.81 10.37
C PHE A 2 6.67 -2.22 9.38
N SER A 3 6.97 -2.29 8.08
CA SER A 3 6.03 -2.75 7.06
C SER A 3 6.34 -4.20 6.70
N SER A 4 5.34 -5.08 6.81
CA SER A 4 5.34 -6.40 6.20
C SER A 4 4.80 -6.31 4.77
N PRO A 5 5.41 -6.99 3.79
CA PRO A 5 4.89 -7.03 2.44
C PRO A 5 3.55 -7.79 2.41
N ALA A 6 2.64 -7.37 1.53
CA ALA A 6 1.41 -8.12 1.26
C ALA A 6 1.51 -8.86 -0.07
N ILE A 7 1.01 -10.09 -0.11
CA ILE A 7 1.05 -10.93 -1.31
C ILE A 7 -0.38 -11.27 -1.73
N SER A 8 -0.70 -11.10 -3.00
CA SER A 8 -2.01 -11.49 -3.55
C SER A 8 -1.89 -11.95 -5.00
N GLY A 9 -2.01 -13.25 -5.23
CA GLY A 9 -1.76 -13.85 -6.55
C GLY A 9 -0.28 -13.73 -6.96
N ASN A 10 -0.03 -13.15 -8.14
CA ASN A 10 1.31 -12.92 -8.70
C ASN A 10 1.94 -11.59 -8.28
N PHE A 11 1.37 -10.89 -7.30
CA PHE A 11 1.80 -9.55 -6.91
C PHE A 11 2.31 -9.52 -5.47
N VAL A 12 3.36 -8.74 -5.26
CA VAL A 12 3.93 -8.39 -3.94
C VAL A 12 3.83 -6.87 -3.78
N TYR A 13 3.22 -6.42 -2.70
CA TYR A 13 3.02 -5.01 -2.38
C TYR A 13 3.90 -4.61 -1.20
N VAL A 14 4.59 -3.48 -1.33
CA VAL A 14 5.54 -2.98 -0.32
C VAL A 14 5.34 -1.48 -0.11
N GLY A 15 5.08 -1.07 1.13
CA GLY A 15 5.20 0.33 1.56
C GLY A 15 6.65 0.65 1.96
N SER A 16 7.12 1.84 1.60
CA SER A 16 8.50 2.27 1.85
C SER A 16 8.58 3.63 2.54
N GLN A 17 9.69 3.86 3.23
CA GLN A 17 9.99 5.14 3.90
C GLN A 17 10.35 6.27 2.94
N ASN A 18 10.55 5.97 1.66
CA ASN A 18 10.78 6.97 0.62
C ASN A 18 9.50 7.53 0.00
N ASN A 19 8.36 7.38 0.69
CA ASN A 19 7.05 7.85 0.27
C ASN A 19 6.45 7.10 -0.93
N TYR A 20 6.85 5.85 -1.15
CA TYR A 20 6.30 5.04 -2.23
C TYR A 20 5.64 3.76 -1.74
N VAL A 21 4.63 3.35 -2.48
CA VAL A 21 4.12 1.99 -2.53
C VAL A 21 4.56 1.34 -3.83
N TYR A 22 5.08 0.13 -3.73
CA TYR A 22 5.55 -0.65 -4.86
C TYR A 22 4.68 -1.89 -5.06
N CYS A 23 4.46 -2.25 -6.32
CA CYS A 23 3.97 -3.56 -6.70
C CYS A 23 5.00 -4.26 -7.57
N LEU A 24 5.42 -5.44 -7.13
CA LEU A 24 6.37 -6.29 -7.82
C LEU A 24 5.69 -7.57 -8.30
N ASN A 25 6.18 -8.12 -9.40
CA ASN A 25 5.86 -9.49 -9.78
C ASN A 25 6.50 -10.44 -8.77
N LYS A 26 5.68 -11.31 -8.17
CA LYS A 26 6.10 -12.27 -7.14
C LYS A 26 7.19 -13.23 -7.61
N ASN A 27 7.17 -13.63 -8.88
CA ASN A 27 8.06 -14.66 -9.42
C ASN A 27 9.35 -14.06 -9.99
N THR A 28 9.28 -12.87 -10.59
CA THR A 28 10.44 -12.25 -11.27
C THR A 28 11.06 -11.10 -10.48
N GLY A 29 10.36 -10.53 -9.50
CA GLY A 29 10.78 -9.33 -8.79
C GLY A 29 10.66 -8.04 -9.62
N GLU A 30 10.11 -8.13 -10.84
CA GLU A 30 9.93 -6.99 -11.74
C GLU A 30 8.99 -5.94 -11.13
N LEU A 31 9.36 -4.67 -11.21
CA LEU A 31 8.51 -3.55 -10.80
C LEU A 31 7.38 -3.37 -11.82
N LEU A 32 6.14 -3.58 -11.38
CA LEU A 32 4.96 -3.45 -12.23
C LEU A 32 4.37 -2.04 -12.16
N TRP A 33 4.29 -1.48 -10.95
CA TRP A 33 3.90 -0.09 -10.74
C TRP A 33 4.43 0.43 -9.40
N LYS A 34 4.49 1.75 -9.27
CA LYS A 34 4.71 2.45 -8.00
C LYS A 34 3.77 3.64 -7.86
N PHE A 35 3.39 3.95 -6.64
CA PHE A 35 2.54 5.08 -6.30
C PHE A 35 3.22 5.94 -5.23
N GLU A 36 3.23 7.25 -5.41
CA GLU A 36 3.82 8.20 -4.45
C GLU A 36 2.76 8.69 -3.45
N THR A 37 3.02 8.53 -2.16
CA THR A 37 2.24 9.07 -1.06
C THR A 37 2.80 10.43 -0.62
N GLY A 38 2.06 11.17 0.22
CA GLY A 38 2.52 12.49 0.70
C GLY A 38 3.62 12.41 1.75
N SER A 39 3.78 11.26 2.41
CA SER A 39 4.82 11.01 3.42
C SER A 39 5.21 9.53 3.45
N TYR A 40 6.08 9.14 4.39
CA TYR A 40 6.55 7.78 4.56
C TYR A 40 5.37 6.81 4.67
N VAL A 41 5.51 5.58 4.18
CA VAL A 41 4.48 4.54 4.32
C VAL A 41 4.93 3.59 5.43
N PRO A 42 4.58 3.85 6.70
CA PRO A 42 5.00 3.00 7.82
C PRO A 42 4.19 1.71 7.90
N SER A 43 3.01 1.67 7.25
CA SER A 43 2.04 0.60 7.38
C SER A 43 2.32 -0.58 6.44
N SER A 44 1.97 -1.78 6.88
CA SER A 44 1.92 -2.95 6.00
C SER A 44 0.73 -2.79 5.05
N PRO A 45 0.89 -2.95 3.73
CA PRO A 45 -0.25 -2.92 2.81
C PRO A 45 -1.28 -4.00 3.15
N ALA A 46 -2.56 -3.74 2.89
CA ALA A 46 -3.63 -4.73 3.03
C ALA A 46 -4.32 -4.90 1.67
N VAL A 47 -4.57 -6.14 1.24
CA VAL A 47 -5.13 -6.42 -0.09
C VAL A 47 -6.44 -7.16 0.02
N SER A 48 -7.50 -6.63 -0.60
CA SER A 48 -8.81 -7.28 -0.72
C SER A 48 -9.35 -7.14 -2.13
N GLY A 49 -9.65 -8.26 -2.79
CA GLY A 49 -10.13 -8.27 -4.17
C GLY A 49 -9.19 -7.52 -5.12
N ASN A 50 -9.67 -6.42 -5.69
CA ASN A 50 -8.95 -5.55 -6.63
C ASN A 50 -8.36 -4.29 -5.97
N PHE A 51 -8.30 -4.24 -4.65
CA PHE A 51 -7.91 -3.05 -3.89
C PHE A 51 -6.70 -3.31 -3.00
N VAL A 52 -5.81 -2.32 -2.95
CA VAL A 52 -4.66 -2.27 -2.04
C VAL A 52 -4.84 -1.05 -1.14
N TYR A 53 -4.85 -1.28 0.16
CA TYR A 53 -5.00 -0.26 1.18
C TYR A 53 -3.66 -0.01 1.87
N VAL A 54 -3.30 1.26 2.03
CA VAL A 54 -2.07 1.67 2.72
C VAL A 54 -2.36 2.90 3.58
N GLY A 55 -1.84 2.89 4.80
CA GLY A 55 -1.72 4.09 5.63
C GLY A 55 -0.37 4.77 5.40
N SER A 56 -0.37 6.09 5.25
CA SER A 56 0.84 6.89 5.18
C SER A 56 0.96 7.81 6.40
N GLY A 57 2.17 8.24 6.71
CA GLY A 57 2.46 9.21 7.76
C GLY A 57 2.10 10.65 7.39
N ASP A 58 1.22 10.85 6.42
CA ASP A 58 0.61 12.12 6.03
C ASP A 58 -0.85 12.24 6.52
N ASP A 59 -1.24 11.37 7.46
CA ASP A 59 -2.59 11.24 8.00
C ASP A 59 -3.64 10.77 6.98
N TYR A 60 -3.24 10.07 5.90
CA TYR A 60 -4.16 9.46 4.94
C TYR A 60 -4.10 7.93 4.91
N VAL A 61 -5.26 7.33 4.68
CA VAL A 61 -5.40 5.99 4.12
C VAL A 61 -5.67 6.13 2.63
N TYR A 62 -4.92 5.41 1.81
CA TYR A 62 -5.07 5.35 0.37
C TYR A 62 -5.67 4.00 -0.03
N CYS A 63 -6.58 4.03 -1.00
CA CYS A 63 -7.04 2.86 -1.72
C CYS A 63 -6.56 2.94 -3.16
N LEU A 64 -5.73 1.98 -3.54
CA LEU A 64 -5.14 1.86 -4.87
C LEU A 64 -5.75 0.69 -5.61
N ASN A 65 -5.88 0.83 -6.93
CA ASN A 65 -6.17 -0.29 -7.80
C ASN A 65 -5.00 -1.27 -7.78
N LYS A 66 -5.30 -2.54 -7.48
CA LYS A 66 -4.33 -3.61 -7.34
C LYS A 66 -3.46 -3.83 -8.59
N ASN A 67 -4.03 -3.65 -9.78
CA ASN A 67 -3.38 -3.97 -11.04
C ASN A 67 -2.64 -2.76 -11.64
N THR A 68 -3.20 -1.56 -11.48
CA THR A 68 -2.67 -0.33 -12.12
C THR A 68 -1.90 0.57 -11.16
N GLY A 69 -2.11 0.44 -9.85
CA GLY A 69 -1.57 1.36 -8.84
C GLY A 69 -2.29 2.71 -8.78
N GLU A 70 -3.35 2.90 -9.55
CA GLU A 70 -4.10 4.16 -9.59
C GLU A 70 -4.82 4.42 -8.27
N LEU A 71 -4.81 5.69 -7.85
CA LEU A 71 -5.56 6.13 -6.68
C LEU A 71 -7.06 6.10 -6.97
N LEU A 72 -7.79 5.28 -6.22
CA LEU A 72 -9.26 5.24 -6.29
C LEU A 72 -9.88 6.24 -5.32
N TRP A 73 -9.38 6.29 -4.10
CA TRP A 73 -9.75 7.29 -3.10
C TRP A 73 -8.69 7.39 -2.00
N LYS A 74 -8.71 8.51 -1.26
CA LYS A 74 -7.97 8.66 0.00
C LYS A 74 -8.86 9.24 1.08
N PHE A 75 -8.64 8.82 2.32
CA PHE A 75 -9.39 9.27 3.49
C PHE A 75 -8.44 9.84 4.53
N LYS A 76 -8.75 11.05 5.05
CA LYS A 76 -7.95 11.70 6.09
C LYS A 76 -8.37 11.18 7.46
N THR A 77 -7.46 10.52 8.16
CA THR A 77 -7.72 9.90 9.48
C THR A 77 -7.63 10.87 10.65
N GLY A 78 -7.12 12.09 10.42
CA GLY A 78 -7.02 13.14 11.43
C GLY A 78 -5.84 12.99 12.39
N ASN A 79 -5.09 11.90 12.30
CA ASN A 79 -3.81 11.60 12.97
C ASN A 79 -3.08 10.45 12.23
N ASP A 80 -1.79 10.30 12.53
CA ASP A 80 -0.82 9.38 11.93
C ASP A 80 -1.35 7.92 11.86
N VAL A 81 -1.48 7.35 10.65
CA VAL A 81 -1.91 5.95 10.46
C VAL A 81 -0.70 5.03 10.55
N ARG A 82 -0.26 4.76 11.77
CA ARG A 82 0.93 3.94 12.03
C ARG A 82 0.69 2.43 12.01
N LEU A 83 -0.57 1.99 11.92
CA LEU A 83 -0.93 0.58 12.10
C LEU A 83 -1.36 -0.08 10.79
N SER A 84 -0.99 -1.35 10.64
CA SER A 84 -1.36 -2.19 9.50
C SER A 84 -2.89 -2.27 9.37
N PRO A 85 -3.48 -2.02 8.19
CA PRO A 85 -4.91 -2.21 7.98
C PRO A 85 -5.26 -3.70 8.12
N ALA A 86 -6.32 -4.01 8.87
CA ALA A 86 -6.90 -5.34 8.92
C ALA A 86 -8.14 -5.38 8.04
N ILE A 87 -8.23 -6.38 7.16
CA ILE A 87 -9.41 -6.66 6.36
C ILE A 87 -10.13 -7.84 7.02
N SER A 88 -11.40 -7.66 7.36
CA SER A 88 -12.30 -8.75 7.75
C SER A 88 -13.38 -8.89 6.68
N GLY A 89 -13.61 -10.13 6.24
CA GLY A 89 -14.74 -10.54 5.40
C GLY A 89 -15.62 -11.51 6.18
#